data_AF-A0A349R3L1-F1
#
_entry.id   AF-A0A349R3L1-F1
#
_cell.length_a   1.000
_cell.length_b   1.000
_cell.length_c   1.000
_cell.angle_alpha   90.00
_cell.angle_beta   90.00
_cell.angle_gamma   90.00
#
_symmetry.space_group_name_H-M   'P 1'
#
loop_
_entity.id
_entity.type
_entity.pdbx_description
1 polymer ?
#
loop_
_entity_poly.entity_id
_entity_poly.type
_entity_poly.pdbx_seq_one_letter_code
_entity_poly.pdbx_strand_id
1 'polypeptide(L)'
;MSANVPIVRSVSWPAVLILIVFWMVLMVASLFLFQLEGMIVASVLFFILITALQQLIPKSHKKGMKAVKQNEFNGAIEYFKQSVDFFTKKKWLDKYRAVTMFSASKMSYREMALCNIAFCYSQTGQAEKAKALYEEILEEYPDNGIAYYSLNTINTFSNQAD
;
A
#
# COMPACT_ATOMS: atom_id res chain seq x y z
N MET A 1 -23.87 -2.72 1.31
CA MET A 1 -23.31 -2.11 2.55
C MET A 1 -21.80 -2.03 2.41
N SER A 2 -21.16 -0.92 2.78
CA SER A 2 -19.69 -0.86 2.83
C SER A 2 -19.18 -1.65 4.03
N ALA A 3 -18.20 -2.52 3.82
CA ALA A 3 -17.52 -3.21 4.90
C ALA A 3 -16.62 -2.23 5.67
N ASN A 4 -16.76 -2.19 7.00
CA ASN A 4 -15.86 -1.48 7.89
C ASN A 4 -14.62 -2.35 8.18
N VAL A 5 -13.89 -2.71 7.13
CA VAL A 5 -12.68 -3.54 7.25
C VAL A 5 -11.58 -2.72 7.93
N PRO A 6 -10.89 -3.24 8.95
CA PRO A 6 -9.75 -2.55 9.56
C PRO A 6 -8.64 -2.40 8.52
N ILE A 7 -8.15 -1.17 8.33
CA ILE A 7 -7.05 -0.86 7.42
C ILE A 7 -5.86 -0.38 8.24
N VAL A 8 -4.76 -1.14 8.21
CA VAL A 8 -3.52 -0.76 8.87
C VAL A 8 -2.76 0.23 7.96
N ARG A 9 -2.36 1.38 8.52
CA ARG A 9 -1.55 2.38 7.82
C ARG A 9 -0.30 2.70 8.62
N SER A 10 0.77 1.96 8.33
CA SER A 10 2.08 2.23 8.90
C SER A 10 2.84 3.27 8.07
N VAL A 11 3.49 4.21 8.76
CA VAL A 11 4.23 5.33 8.15
C VAL A 11 5.73 5.12 8.34
N SER A 12 6.51 5.41 7.30
CA SER A 12 7.96 5.45 7.34
C SER A 12 8.44 6.87 7.61
N TRP A 13 8.98 7.12 8.81
CA TRP A 13 9.54 8.42 9.19
C TRP A 13 10.67 8.91 8.26
N PRO A 14 11.60 8.05 7.79
CA PRO A 14 12.57 8.46 6.78
C PRO A 14 11.91 8.95 5.48
N ALA A 15 10.84 8.28 5.03
CA ALA A 15 10.10 8.73 3.85
C ALA A 15 9.41 10.08 4.09
N VAL A 16 8.81 10.28 5.27
CA VAL A 16 8.24 11.60 5.66
C VAL A 16 9.30 12.69 5.60
N LEU A 17 10.51 12.45 6.11
CA LEU A 17 11.60 13.41 6.05
C LEU A 17 11.97 13.77 4.60
N ILE A 18 12.09 12.77 3.71
CA ILE A 18 12.37 12.99 2.28
C ILE A 18 11.29 13.88 1.66
N LEU A 19 10.02 13.63 1.95
CA LEU A 19 8.90 14.41 1.42
C LEU A 19 8.92 15.87 1.92
N ILE A 20 9.20 16.08 3.21
CA ILE A 20 9.30 17.41 3.80
C ILE A 20 10.46 18.19 3.17
N VAL A 21 11.63 17.56 3.04
CA VAL A 21 12.80 18.19 2.40
C VAL A 21 12.50 18.55 0.95
N PHE A 22 11.91 17.63 0.18
CA PHE A 22 11.52 17.90 -1.21
C PHE A 22 10.55 19.08 -1.31
N TRP A 23 9.55 19.12 -0.43
CA TRP A 23 8.56 20.19 -0.41
C TRP A 23 9.18 21.54 0.00
N MET A 24 10.07 21.57 0.98
CA MET A 24 10.78 22.79 1.38
C MET A 24 11.65 23.33 0.24
N VAL A 25 12.38 22.46 -0.46
CA VAL A 25 13.21 22.86 -1.61
C VAL A 25 12.33 23.47 -2.72
N LEU A 26 11.18 22.86 -3.02
CA LEU A 26 10.22 23.41 -3.99
C LEU A 26 9.71 24.80 -3.57
N MET A 27 9.41 24.99 -2.28
CA MET A 27 8.94 26.28 -1.75
C MET A 27 10.00 27.37 -1.81
N VAL A 28 11.23 27.08 -1.39
CA VAL A 28 12.34 28.05 -1.45
C VAL A 28 12.68 28.42 -2.89
N ALA A 29 12.73 27.43 -3.78
CA ALA A 29 12.99 27.67 -5.21
C ALA A 29 11.90 28.53 -5.87
N SER A 30 10.62 28.24 -5.58
CA SER A 30 9.50 29.02 -6.13
C SER A 30 9.46 30.45 -5.59
N LEU A 31 9.77 30.65 -4.30
CA LEU A 31 9.89 31.98 -3.71
C LEU A 31 11.00 32.80 -4.38
N PHE A 32 12.16 32.19 -4.64
CA PHE A 32 13.29 32.88 -5.27
C PHE A 32 13.01 33.28 -6.72
N LEU A 33 12.29 32.45 -7.48
CA LEU A 33 12.03 32.68 -8.90
C LEU A 33 10.80 33.56 -9.17
N PHE A 34 9.76 33.46 -8.34
CA PHE A 34 8.42 33.97 -8.65
C PHE A 34 7.73 34.64 -7.45
N GLN A 35 8.46 34.91 -6.36
CA GLN A 35 7.94 35.52 -5.13
C GLN A 35 6.76 34.73 -4.54
N LEU A 36 5.84 35.40 -3.84
CA LEU A 36 4.72 34.75 -3.13
C LEU A 36 3.70 34.10 -4.08
N GLU A 37 3.46 34.70 -5.25
CA GLU A 37 2.56 34.12 -6.26
C GLU A 37 3.07 32.77 -6.76
N GLY A 38 4.39 32.68 -6.94
CA GLY A 38 5.10 31.44 -7.26
C GLY A 38 4.82 30.28 -6.33
N MET A 39 4.82 30.54 -5.02
CA MET A 39 4.60 29.51 -4.00
C MET A 39 3.18 28.92 -4.10
N ILE A 40 2.17 29.75 -4.35
CA ILE A 40 0.78 29.31 -4.50
C ILE A 40 0.65 28.41 -5.72
N VAL A 41 1.17 28.86 -6.87
CA VAL A 41 1.15 28.09 -8.12
C VAL A 41 1.89 26.77 -7.95
N ALA A 42 3.08 26.78 -7.36
CA ALA A 42 3.87 25.57 -7.09
C ALA A 42 3.13 24.58 -6.18
N SER A 43 2.44 25.07 -5.13
CA SER A 43 1.65 24.24 -4.22
C SER A 43 0.50 23.52 -4.95
N VAL A 44 -0.23 24.24 -5.80
CA VAL A 44 -1.36 23.68 -6.56
C VAL A 44 -0.86 22.63 -7.56
N LEU A 45 0.19 22.95 -8.32
CA LEU A 45 0.79 22.02 -9.28
C LEU A 45 1.33 20.76 -8.59
N PHE A 46 1.98 20.94 -7.43
CA PHE A 46 2.50 19.82 -6.65
C PHE A 46 1.38 18.93 -6.10
N PHE A 47 0.29 19.50 -5.61
CA PHE A 47 -0.88 18.74 -5.15
C PHE A 47 -1.52 17.94 -6.29
N ILE A 48 -1.68 18.56 -7.47
CA ILE A 48 -2.18 17.88 -8.68
C ILE A 48 -1.26 16.72 -9.05
N LEU A 49 0.06 16.95 -9.06
CA LEU A 49 1.06 15.93 -9.37
C LEU A 49 0.98 14.75 -8.41
N ILE A 50 1.00 14.98 -7.09
CA ILE A 50 0.89 13.91 -6.09
C ILE A 50 -0.39 13.12 -6.30
N THR A 51 -1.51 13.83 -6.46
CA THR A 51 -2.82 13.19 -6.64
C THR A 51 -2.81 12.32 -7.90
N ALA A 52 -2.30 12.84 -9.02
CA ALA A 52 -2.20 12.09 -10.27
C ALA A 52 -1.33 10.83 -10.10
N LEU A 53 -0.12 10.96 -9.54
CA LEU A 53 0.79 9.84 -9.32
C LEU A 53 0.16 8.76 -8.43
N GLN A 54 -0.44 9.15 -7.30
CA GLN A 54 -1.06 8.22 -6.37
C GLN A 54 -2.36 7.60 -6.92
N GLN A 55 -3.04 8.22 -7.89
CA GLN A 55 -4.23 7.65 -8.54
C GLN A 55 -3.87 6.71 -9.71
N LEU A 56 -2.85 7.08 -10.49
CA LEU A 56 -2.53 6.39 -11.73
C LEU A 56 -1.61 5.19 -11.52
N ILE A 57 -0.61 5.31 -10.64
CA ILE A 57 0.40 4.25 -10.48
C ILE A 57 -0.16 3.03 -9.75
N PRO A 58 -0.65 3.11 -8.50
CA PRO A 58 -1.21 1.95 -7.78
C PRO A 58 -2.69 1.69 -8.15
N LYS A 59 -3.07 1.85 -9.43
CA LYS A 59 -4.47 1.79 -9.89
C LYS A 59 -5.14 0.46 -9.53
N SER A 60 -4.49 -0.67 -9.80
CA SER A 60 -5.06 -2.00 -9.49
C SER A 60 -5.19 -2.21 -7.98
N HIS A 61 -4.20 -1.80 -7.19
CA HIS A 61 -4.28 -1.84 -5.73
C HIS A 61 -5.50 -1.07 -5.20
N LYS A 62 -5.74 0.13 -5.72
CA LYS A 62 -6.91 0.95 -5.36
C LYS A 62 -8.24 0.28 -5.71
N LYS A 63 -8.31 -0.39 -6.87
CA LYS A 63 -9.49 -1.19 -7.25
C LYS A 63 -9.70 -2.36 -6.29
N GLY A 64 -8.64 -3.07 -5.89
CA GLY A 64 -8.70 -4.13 -4.88
C GLY A 64 -9.24 -3.61 -3.55
N MET A 65 -8.72 -2.49 -3.06
CA MET A 65 -9.23 -1.86 -1.83
C MET A 65 -10.69 -1.40 -1.94
N LYS A 66 -11.13 -0.93 -3.12
CA LYS A 66 -12.53 -0.60 -3.36
C LYS A 66 -13.42 -1.85 -3.31
N ALA A 67 -12.99 -2.94 -3.92
CA ALA A 67 -13.70 -4.23 -3.90
C ALA A 67 -13.79 -4.81 -2.49
N VAL A 68 -12.72 -4.77 -1.69
CA VAL A 68 -12.73 -5.18 -0.27
C VAL A 68 -13.76 -4.38 0.53
N LYS A 69 -13.82 -3.06 0.35
CA LYS A 69 -14.85 -2.22 1.00
C LYS A 69 -16.27 -2.55 0.55
N GLN A 70 -16.44 -3.28 -0.54
CA GLN A 70 -17.73 -3.73 -1.06
C GLN A 70 -18.03 -5.19 -0.70
N ASN A 71 -17.18 -5.87 0.08
CA ASN A 71 -17.22 -7.33 0.35
C ASN A 71 -17.00 -8.23 -0.87
N GLU A 72 -16.50 -7.66 -1.97
CA GLU A 72 -16.21 -8.40 -3.20
C GLU A 72 -14.82 -9.07 -3.12
N PHE A 73 -14.62 -9.97 -2.17
CA PHE A 73 -13.31 -10.55 -1.85
C PHE A 73 -12.71 -11.35 -3.02
N ASN A 74 -13.52 -12.16 -3.71
CA ASN A 74 -13.07 -12.91 -4.87
C ASN A 74 -12.60 -11.99 -6.01
N GLY A 75 -13.34 -10.90 -6.27
CA GLY A 75 -12.93 -9.89 -7.25
C GLY A 75 -11.72 -9.06 -6.80
N ALA A 76 -11.58 -8.82 -5.50
CA ALA A 76 -10.45 -8.09 -4.93
C ALA A 76 -9.12 -8.83 -5.13
N ILE A 77 -9.12 -10.17 -5.00
CA ILE A 77 -7.93 -11.02 -5.20
C ILE A 77 -7.30 -10.75 -6.58
N GLU A 78 -8.12 -10.67 -7.63
CA GLU A 78 -7.63 -10.45 -9.00
C GLU A 78 -6.96 -9.07 -9.15
N TYR A 79 -7.56 -8.03 -8.58
CA TYR A 79 -6.95 -6.70 -8.57
C TYR A 79 -5.64 -6.63 -7.78
N PHE A 80 -5.54 -7.37 -6.67
CA PHE A 80 -4.30 -7.43 -5.91
C PHE A 80 -3.24 -8.26 -6.62
N LYS A 81 -3.57 -9.36 -7.31
CA LYS A 81 -2.63 -10.08 -8.17
C LYS A 81 -2.04 -9.18 -9.25
N GLN A 82 -2.88 -8.40 -9.93
CA GLN A 82 -2.41 -7.40 -10.89
C GLN A 82 -1.50 -6.34 -10.25
N SER A 83 -1.78 -5.95 -9.00
CA SER A 83 -0.91 -5.06 -8.23
C SER A 83 0.46 -5.71 -7.93
N VAL A 84 0.46 -6.96 -7.48
CA VAL A 84 1.68 -7.74 -7.23
C VAL A 84 2.50 -7.85 -8.51
N ASP A 85 1.89 -8.22 -9.63
CA ASP A 85 2.57 -8.35 -10.92
C ASP A 85 3.20 -7.03 -11.38
N PHE A 86 2.46 -5.93 -11.26
CA PHE A 86 2.94 -4.61 -11.65
C PHE A 86 4.17 -4.19 -10.84
N PHE A 87 4.10 -4.27 -9.51
CA PHE A 87 5.20 -3.86 -8.64
C PHE A 87 6.35 -4.89 -8.61
N THR A 88 6.10 -6.15 -8.94
CA THR A 88 7.14 -7.15 -9.18
C THR A 88 7.93 -6.83 -10.45
N LYS A 89 7.25 -6.44 -11.54
CA LYS A 89 7.91 -6.01 -12.79
C LYS A 89 8.60 -4.66 -12.66
N LYS A 90 8.11 -3.79 -11.78
CA LYS A 90 8.62 -2.42 -11.55
C LYS A 90 9.12 -2.24 -10.12
N LYS A 91 9.98 -3.14 -9.62
CA LYS A 91 10.47 -3.12 -8.23
C LYS A 91 11.05 -1.77 -7.80
N TRP A 92 11.77 -1.09 -8.69
CA TRP A 92 12.36 0.22 -8.41
C TRP A 92 11.29 1.29 -8.09
N LEU A 93 10.11 1.20 -8.71
CA LEU A 93 9.03 2.15 -8.49
C LEU A 93 8.49 2.08 -7.06
N ASP A 94 8.33 0.86 -6.53
CA ASP A 94 7.87 0.63 -5.16
C ASP A 94 8.99 0.86 -4.12
N LYS A 95 10.24 0.50 -4.47
CA LYS A 95 11.42 0.75 -3.65
C LYS A 95 11.63 2.25 -3.40
N TYR A 96 11.46 3.08 -4.43
CA TYR A 96 11.62 4.54 -4.35
C TYR A 96 10.28 5.29 -4.26
N ARG A 97 9.23 4.67 -3.74
CA ARG A 97 7.86 5.22 -3.66
C ARG A 97 7.73 6.59 -3.00
N ALA A 98 8.63 6.94 -2.08
CA ALA A 98 8.68 8.28 -1.48
C ALA A 98 8.97 9.36 -2.52
N VAL A 99 9.73 9.05 -3.57
CA VAL A 99 10.08 9.99 -4.64
C VAL A 99 9.18 9.79 -5.86
N THR A 100 8.85 8.55 -6.22
CA THR A 100 8.10 8.25 -7.45
C THR A 100 6.59 8.45 -7.31
N MET A 101 6.05 8.36 -6.10
CA MET A 101 4.61 8.44 -5.81
C MET A 101 4.29 9.37 -4.63
N PHE A 102 5.30 10.00 -4.03
CA PHE A 102 5.17 10.78 -2.80
C PHE A 102 4.46 10.01 -1.67
N SER A 103 4.73 8.70 -1.57
CA SER A 103 4.11 7.81 -0.58
C SER A 103 5.02 7.62 0.63
N ALA A 104 4.49 7.90 1.81
CA ALA A 104 5.16 7.68 3.10
C ALA A 104 4.89 6.30 3.71
N SER A 105 4.26 5.36 2.97
CA SER A 105 3.91 4.06 3.53
C SER A 105 5.17 3.25 3.89
N LYS A 106 5.17 2.64 5.09
CA LYS A 106 6.24 1.73 5.52
C LYS A 106 6.26 0.45 4.70
N MET A 107 5.07 -0.07 4.39
CA MET A 107 4.89 -1.26 3.56
C MET A 107 5.04 -0.93 2.08
N SER A 108 5.61 -1.84 1.30
CA SER A 108 5.56 -1.73 -0.16
C SER A 108 4.15 -2.04 -0.68
N TYR A 109 3.76 -1.53 -1.86
CA TYR A 109 2.47 -1.89 -2.46
C TYR A 109 2.38 -3.37 -2.82
N ARG A 110 3.50 -4.01 -3.20
CA ARG A 110 3.55 -5.45 -3.42
C ARG A 110 3.25 -6.22 -2.14
N GLU A 111 3.99 -5.92 -1.07
CA GLU A 111 3.81 -6.53 0.25
C GLU A 111 2.37 -6.35 0.76
N MET A 112 1.83 -5.13 0.65
CA MET A 112 0.46 -4.82 1.05
C MET A 112 -0.57 -5.59 0.21
N ALA A 113 -0.34 -5.74 -1.10
CA ALA A 113 -1.22 -6.51 -1.96
C ALA A 113 -1.20 -8.01 -1.61
N LEU A 114 -0.04 -8.58 -1.26
CA LEU A 114 0.06 -9.97 -0.80
C LEU A 114 -0.73 -10.18 0.49
N CYS A 115 -0.54 -9.32 1.50
CA CYS A 115 -1.33 -9.37 2.74
C CYS A 115 -2.84 -9.28 2.44
N ASN A 116 -3.24 -8.41 1.51
CA ASN A 116 -4.64 -8.26 1.16
C ASN A 116 -5.20 -9.48 0.39
N ILE A 117 -4.41 -10.18 -0.42
CA ILE A 117 -4.82 -11.45 -1.04
C ILE A 117 -5.05 -12.50 0.05
N ALA A 118 -4.11 -12.66 0.98
CA ALA A 118 -4.23 -13.61 2.08
C ALA A 118 -5.45 -13.30 2.96
N PHE A 119 -5.68 -12.03 3.25
CA PHE A 119 -6.90 -11.57 3.93
C PHE A 119 -8.16 -11.97 3.15
N CYS A 120 -8.22 -11.75 1.83
CA CYS A 120 -9.37 -12.16 1.03
C CYS A 120 -9.56 -13.69 1.00
N TYR A 121 -8.48 -14.49 1.04
CA TYR A 121 -8.59 -15.93 1.22
C TYR A 121 -9.21 -16.30 2.57
N SER A 122 -8.80 -15.66 3.67
CA SER A 122 -9.43 -15.86 4.98
C SER A 122 -10.92 -15.50 4.96
N GLN A 123 -11.31 -14.39 4.33
CA GLN A 123 -12.71 -13.97 4.25
C GLN A 123 -13.58 -14.88 3.36
N THR A 124 -12.98 -15.72 2.52
CA THR A 124 -13.68 -16.62 1.59
C THR A 124 -13.57 -18.10 2.00
N GLY A 125 -13.15 -18.36 3.24
CA GLY A 125 -13.05 -19.73 3.79
C GLY A 125 -11.87 -20.54 3.25
N GLN A 126 -10.93 -19.92 2.54
CA GLN A 126 -9.76 -20.59 1.97
C GLN A 126 -8.57 -20.52 2.95
N ALA A 127 -8.75 -21.04 4.16
CA ALA A 127 -7.78 -20.93 5.26
C ALA A 127 -6.38 -21.44 4.90
N GLU A 128 -6.28 -22.59 4.24
CA GLU A 128 -5.00 -23.17 3.80
C GLU A 128 -4.24 -22.26 2.83
N LYS A 129 -4.95 -21.62 1.88
CA LYS A 129 -4.31 -20.66 0.95
C LYS A 129 -3.88 -19.40 1.66
N ALA A 130 -4.67 -18.92 2.63
CA ALA A 130 -4.29 -17.77 3.44
C ALA A 130 -3.03 -18.08 4.26
N LYS A 131 -2.99 -19.25 4.90
CA LYS A 131 -1.85 -19.74 5.69
C LYS A 131 -0.58 -19.79 4.86
N ALA A 132 -0.59 -20.54 3.76
CA ALA A 132 0.57 -20.68 2.87
C ALA A 132 1.07 -19.32 2.36
N LEU A 133 0.17 -18.40 2.02
CA LEU A 133 0.57 -17.08 1.55
C LEU A 133 1.12 -16.20 2.69
N TYR A 134 0.61 -16.30 3.91
CA TYR A 134 1.21 -15.58 5.05
C TYR A 134 2.60 -16.13 5.41
N GLU A 135 2.82 -17.43 5.27
CA GLU A 135 4.15 -18.04 5.41
C GLU A 135 5.12 -17.48 4.36
N GLU A 136 4.73 -17.47 3.07
CA GLU A 136 5.53 -16.86 1.98
C GLU A 136 5.82 -15.37 2.23
N ILE A 137 4.82 -14.61 2.74
CA ILE A 137 5.02 -13.20 3.08
C ILE A 137 6.07 -13.05 4.19
N LEU A 138 6.09 -13.92 5.19
CA LEU A 138 7.07 -13.83 6.28
C LEU A 138 8.47 -14.28 5.87
N GLU A 139 8.60 -15.14 4.86
CA GLU A 139 9.90 -15.45 4.26
C GLU A 139 10.51 -14.23 3.55
N GLU A 140 9.70 -13.46 2.81
CA GLU A 140 10.18 -12.27 2.09
C GLU A 140 10.19 -10.99 2.94
N TYR A 141 9.27 -10.88 3.89
CA TYR A 141 9.04 -9.73 4.77
C TYR A 141 8.94 -10.17 6.24
N PRO A 142 10.07 -10.54 6.90
CA PRO A 142 10.05 -11.11 8.25
C PRO A 142 9.40 -10.21 9.31
N ASP A 143 9.46 -8.89 9.12
CA ASP A 143 8.89 -7.91 10.05
C ASP A 143 7.40 -7.58 9.76
N ASN A 144 6.74 -8.34 8.88
CA ASN A 144 5.36 -8.09 8.50
C ASN A 144 4.38 -8.51 9.62
N GLY A 145 4.01 -7.54 10.45
CA GLY A 145 3.09 -7.78 11.57
C GLY A 145 1.71 -8.29 11.15
N ILE A 146 1.20 -7.91 9.97
CA ILE A 146 -0.11 -8.39 9.50
C ILE A 146 -0.05 -9.89 9.25
N ALA A 147 0.98 -10.36 8.54
CA ALA A 147 1.17 -11.77 8.25
C ALA A 147 1.43 -12.57 9.52
N TYR A 148 2.29 -12.07 10.42
CA TYR A 148 2.60 -12.72 11.70
C TYR A 148 1.34 -12.97 12.54
N TYR A 149 0.55 -11.94 12.82
CA TYR A 149 -0.64 -12.08 13.68
C TYR A 149 -1.76 -12.86 12.98
N SER A 150 -1.89 -12.75 11.65
CA SER A 150 -2.91 -13.50 10.91
C SER A 150 -2.58 -14.99 10.86
N LEU A 151 -1.31 -15.36 10.63
CA LEU A 151 -0.85 -16.74 10.65
C LEU A 151 -1.03 -17.38 12.03
N ASN A 152 -0.66 -16.67 13.10
CA ASN A 152 -0.87 -17.14 14.47
C ASN A 152 -2.35 -17.38 14.78
N THR A 153 -3.23 -16.51 14.27
CA THR A 153 -4.68 -16.67 14.41
C THR A 153 -5.16 -17.94 13.72
N ILE A 154 -4.76 -18.16 12.46
CA ILE A 154 -5.13 -19.37 11.70
C ILE A 154 -4.66 -20.63 12.42
N ASN A 155 -3.39 -20.67 12.85
CA ASN A 155 -2.81 -21.82 13.55
C ASN A 155 -3.50 -22.10 14.90
N THR A 156 -3.96 -21.07 15.61
CA THR A 156 -4.67 -21.24 16.88
C THR A 156 -6.00 -21.94 16.68
N PHE A 157 -6.74 -21.59 15.64
CA PHE A 157 -8.05 -22.18 15.36
C PHE A 157 -7.96 -23.53 14.63
N SER A 158 -6.91 -23.79 13.85
CA SER A 158 -6.68 -25.12 13.27
C SER A 158 -6.40 -26.15 14.35
N ASN A 159 -5.56 -25.81 15.34
CA ASN A 159 -5.18 -26.73 16.42
C ASN A 159 -6.32 -27.02 17.43
N GLN A 160 -7.43 -26.28 17.36
CA GLN A 160 -8.62 -26.50 18.19
C GLN A 160 -9.69 -27.35 17.49
N ALA A 161 -9.54 -27.61 16.19
CA ALA A 161 -10.47 -28.39 15.38
C ALA A 161 -10.10 -29.88 15.29
N ASP A 162 -8.93 -30.26 15.81
CA ASP A 162 -8.42 -31.62 15.97
C ASP A 162 -8.65 -32.14 17.40
#